data_AF-A0A385FVM9-F1
#
_entry.id   AF-A0A385FVM9-F1
#
_cell.length_a   1.000
_cell.length_b   1.000
_cell.length_c   1.000
_cell.angle_alpha   90.00
_cell.angle_beta   90.00
_cell.angle_gamma   90.00
#
_symmetry.space_group_name_H-M   'P 1'
#
loop_
_entity.id
_entity.type
_entity.pdbx_description
1 polymer ?
#
loop_
_entity_poly.entity_id
_entity_poly.type
_entity_poly.pdbx_seq_one_letter_code
_entity_poly.pdbx_strand_id
1 'polypeptide(L)'
;MSYQRLLLLPCCALLLTACGEPSEADLKAAVEKSLLQANQVTSLVLGDKGKIEVVAVHKLGCDKKDGAYACTIQVETKLPVVGSQRKTQQVIIADGPEGWVLVE
;
A
#
# COMPACT_ATOMS: atom_id res chain seq x y z
N MET A 1 11.64 45.29 21.09
CA MET A 1 11.20 44.88 19.74
C MET A 1 12.11 43.77 19.28
N SER A 2 11.66 42.53 19.41
CA SER A 2 12.48 41.33 19.24
C SER A 2 12.47 40.89 17.78
N TYR A 3 13.63 40.98 17.12
CA TYR A 3 13.87 40.38 15.81
C TYR A 3 14.31 38.94 16.01
N GLN A 4 13.37 37.98 15.94
CA GLN A 4 13.70 36.55 15.99
C GLN A 4 13.32 35.85 14.69
N ARG A 5 14.23 36.00 13.72
CA ARG A 5 14.65 35.03 12.69
C ARG A 5 13.60 34.02 12.21
N LEU A 6 13.01 34.37 11.07
CA LEU A 6 12.61 33.47 9.99
C LEU A 6 13.64 32.32 9.83
N LEU A 7 13.27 31.10 10.25
CA LEU A 7 13.92 29.86 9.81
C LEU A 7 12.88 29.08 9.01
N LEU A 8 12.73 29.49 7.74
CA LEU A 8 12.24 28.64 6.67
C LEU A 8 13.17 27.43 6.59
N LEU A 9 12.78 26.32 7.19
CA LEU A 9 13.35 25.00 6.91
C LEU A 9 12.76 24.53 5.58
N PRO A 10 13.55 24.46 4.50
CA PRO A 10 13.06 23.88 3.25
C PRO A 10 13.00 22.37 3.46
N CYS A 11 11.80 21.85 3.70
CA CYS A 11 11.52 20.43 3.57
C CYS A 11 11.50 20.07 2.06
N CYS A 12 12.67 20.16 1.43
CA CYS A 12 12.90 19.65 0.09
C CYS A 12 13.58 18.28 0.20
N ALA A 13 13.19 17.40 -0.73
CA ALA A 13 13.89 16.17 -1.14
C ALA A 13 13.48 14.85 -0.47
N LEU A 14 12.20 14.50 -0.52
CA LEU A 14 11.78 13.10 -0.70
C LEU A 14 10.64 12.98 -1.73
N LEU A 15 10.75 13.68 -2.86
CA LEU A 15 10.00 13.31 -4.06
C LEU A 15 10.94 12.51 -4.96
N LEU A 16 11.28 11.30 -4.52
CA LEU A 16 11.69 10.24 -5.44
C LEU A 16 10.45 9.94 -6.28
N THR A 17 10.28 10.66 -7.39
CA THR A 17 9.39 10.21 -8.45
C THR A 17 9.96 8.87 -8.92
N ALA A 18 9.33 7.78 -8.44
CA ALA A 18 9.74 6.42 -8.73
C ALA A 18 9.51 6.16 -10.22
N CYS A 19 10.49 6.52 -11.04
CA CYS A 19 10.56 6.14 -12.45
C CYS A 19 11.00 4.67 -12.53
N GLY A 20 10.16 3.77 -12.03
CA GLY A 20 10.47 2.36 -11.85
C GLY A 20 9.22 1.54 -11.53
N GLU A 21 9.33 0.23 -11.65
CA GLU A 21 8.30 -0.72 -11.22
C GLU A 21 8.03 -0.58 -9.70
N PRO A 22 6.79 -0.81 -9.21
CA PRO A 22 6.49 -0.78 -7.79
C PRO A 22 7.37 -1.77 -6.99
N SER A 23 7.82 -1.32 -5.82
CA SER A 23 8.51 -2.17 -4.85
C SER A 23 7.52 -3.05 -4.08
N GLU A 24 8.03 -4.06 -3.35
CA GLU A 24 7.18 -4.85 -2.45
C GLU A 24 6.53 -4.01 -1.35
N ALA A 25 7.23 -2.96 -0.87
CA ALA A 25 6.68 -2.02 0.11
C ALA A 25 5.52 -1.22 -0.49
N ASP A 26 5.65 -0.78 -1.75
CA ASP A 26 4.58 -0.08 -2.47
C ASP A 26 3.36 -0.99 -2.69
N LEU A 27 3.59 -2.24 -3.11
CA LEU A 27 2.55 -3.24 -3.29
C LEU A 27 1.85 -3.55 -1.97
N LYS A 28 2.61 -3.69 -0.88
CA LYS A 28 2.05 -3.89 0.47
C LYS A 28 1.17 -2.71 0.88
N ALA A 29 1.65 -1.48 0.74
CA ALA A 29 0.89 -0.29 1.10
C ALA A 29 -0.40 -0.16 0.26
N ALA A 30 -0.33 -0.44 -1.05
CA ALA A 30 -1.50 -0.41 -1.93
C ALA A 30 -2.55 -1.46 -1.56
N VAL A 31 -2.11 -2.68 -1.21
CA VAL A 31 -3.00 -3.76 -0.74
C VAL A 31 -3.59 -3.45 0.65
N GLU A 32 -2.80 -2.88 1.57
CA GLU A 32 -3.30 -2.44 2.86
C GLU A 32 -4.36 -1.34 2.69
N LYS A 33 -4.13 -0.38 1.79
CA LYS A 33 -5.06 0.69 1.47
C LYS A 33 -6.39 0.16 0.91
N SER A 34 -6.36 -0.86 0.04
CA SER A 34 -7.58 -1.48 -0.47
C SER A 34 -8.37 -2.23 0.61
N LEU A 35 -7.67 -2.80 1.61
CA LEU A 35 -8.30 -3.46 2.76
C LEU A 35 -8.83 -2.50 3.83
N LEU A 36 -8.45 -1.21 3.81
CA LEU A 36 -8.97 -0.24 4.79
C LEU A 36 -10.49 -0.18 4.78
N GLN A 37 -11.13 -0.21 3.61
CA GLN A 37 -12.60 -0.19 3.51
C GLN A 37 -13.21 -1.47 4.11
N ALA A 38 -12.65 -2.64 3.78
CA ALA A 38 -13.10 -3.92 4.34
C ALA A 38 -12.92 -3.97 5.87
N ASN A 39 -11.80 -3.45 6.37
CA ASN A 39 -11.51 -3.36 7.79
C ASN A 39 -12.41 -2.35 8.51
N GLN A 40 -12.79 -1.24 7.88
CA GLN A 40 -13.75 -0.29 8.44
C GLN A 40 -15.09 -0.97 8.69
N VAL A 41 -15.65 -1.63 7.67
CA VAL A 41 -16.94 -2.35 7.80
C VAL A 41 -16.85 -3.44 8.86
N THR A 42 -15.79 -4.24 8.84
CA THR A 42 -15.65 -5.36 9.78
C THR A 42 -15.44 -4.86 11.21
N SER A 43 -14.74 -3.74 11.39
CA SER A 43 -14.52 -3.15 12.71
C SER A 43 -15.79 -2.61 13.36
N LEU A 44 -16.79 -2.18 12.57
CA LEU A 44 -18.09 -1.76 13.09
C LEU A 44 -18.87 -2.93 13.71
N VAL A 45 -18.69 -4.15 13.20
CA VAL A 45 -19.46 -5.33 13.62
C VAL A 45 -18.70 -6.15 14.68
N LEU A 46 -17.40 -6.34 14.48
CA LEU A 46 -16.57 -7.26 15.27
C LEU A 46 -15.46 -6.54 16.06
N GLY A 47 -15.37 -5.21 15.97
CA GLY A 47 -14.28 -4.43 16.56
C GLY A 47 -12.93 -4.77 15.92
N ASP A 48 -11.84 -4.50 16.65
CA ASP A 48 -10.49 -4.82 16.19
C ASP A 48 -10.27 -6.33 15.95
N LYS A 49 -11.11 -7.18 16.55
CA LYS A 49 -11.08 -8.64 16.37
C LYS A 49 -11.54 -9.11 15.00
N GLY A 50 -12.01 -8.21 14.14
CA GLY A 50 -12.38 -8.50 12.76
C GLY A 50 -11.37 -8.02 11.72
N LYS A 51 -10.32 -7.29 12.12
CA LYS A 51 -9.37 -6.70 11.18
C LYS A 51 -8.55 -7.78 10.47
N ILE A 52 -8.41 -7.61 9.17
CA ILE A 52 -7.50 -8.37 8.31
C ILE A 52 -6.18 -7.61 8.29
N GLU A 53 -5.10 -8.29 8.70
CA GLU A 53 -3.75 -7.73 8.67
C GLU A 53 -2.99 -8.25 7.46
N VAL A 54 -2.30 -7.37 6.73
CA VAL A 54 -1.34 -7.78 5.68
C VAL A 54 0.02 -7.98 6.34
N VAL A 55 0.42 -9.23 6.47
CA VAL A 55 1.71 -9.60 7.08
C VAL A 55 2.84 -9.28 6.10
N ALA A 56 2.72 -9.78 4.88
CA ALA A 56 3.74 -9.64 3.84
C ALA A 56 3.12 -9.62 2.44
N VAL A 57 3.84 -8.99 1.51
CA VAL A 57 3.58 -9.10 0.07
C VAL A 57 4.89 -9.45 -0.60
N HIS A 58 4.89 -10.54 -1.36
CA HIS A 58 6.02 -10.97 -2.17
C HIS A 58 5.72 -10.72 -3.63
N LYS A 59 6.63 -10.01 -4.31
CA LYS A 59 6.51 -9.72 -5.73
C LYS A 59 7.07 -10.91 -6.52
N LEU A 60 6.20 -11.58 -7.28
CA LEU A 60 6.61 -12.68 -8.15
C LEU A 60 7.02 -12.19 -9.54
N GLY A 61 6.44 -11.08 -10.00
CA GLY A 61 6.84 -10.37 -11.21
C GLY A 61 5.83 -9.29 -11.56
N CYS A 62 6.25 -8.28 -12.34
CA CYS A 62 5.35 -7.27 -12.88
C CYS A 62 5.67 -6.96 -14.34
N ASP A 63 4.61 -6.78 -15.12
CA ASP A 63 4.69 -6.35 -16.51
C ASP A 63 4.10 -4.94 -16.64
N LYS A 64 4.81 -4.05 -17.32
CA LYS A 64 4.29 -2.70 -17.60
C LYS A 64 3.18 -2.79 -18.64
N LYS A 65 2.03 -2.17 -18.35
CA LYS A 65 0.84 -2.15 -19.22
C LYS A 65 0.20 -0.76 -19.19
N ASP A 66 0.21 -0.06 -20.31
CA ASP A 66 -0.54 1.20 -20.52
C ASP A 66 -0.38 2.27 -19.42
N GLY A 67 0.84 2.43 -18.89
CA GLY A 67 1.13 3.40 -17.82
C GLY A 67 0.90 2.88 -16.40
N ALA A 68 0.42 1.64 -16.26
CA ALA A 68 0.33 0.87 -15.02
C ALA A 68 1.25 -0.36 -15.06
N TYR A 69 1.24 -1.14 -13.98
CA TYR A 69 1.93 -2.42 -13.88
C TYR A 69 0.93 -3.53 -13.52
N ALA A 70 0.94 -4.61 -14.29
CA ALA A 70 0.25 -5.84 -13.94
C ALA A 70 1.22 -6.73 -13.15
N CYS A 71 1.04 -6.79 -11.84
CA CYS A 71 1.90 -7.52 -10.92
C CYS A 71 1.27 -8.84 -10.47
N THR A 72 2.02 -9.94 -10.58
CA THR A 72 1.71 -11.18 -9.87
C THR A 72 2.36 -11.11 -8.49
N ILE A 73 1.54 -11.12 -7.44
CA ILE A 73 1.99 -11.00 -6.06
C ILE A 73 1.47 -12.16 -5.22
N GLN A 74 2.23 -12.53 -4.20
CA GLN A 74 1.77 -13.41 -3.15
C GLN A 74 1.55 -12.59 -1.88
N VAL A 75 0.31 -12.55 -1.41
CA VAL A 75 -0.09 -11.80 -0.21
C VAL A 75 -0.23 -12.79 0.94
N GLU A 76 0.48 -12.51 2.02
CA GLU A 76 0.26 -13.15 3.32
C GLU A 76 -0.60 -12.25 4.18
N THR A 77 -1.77 -12.76 4.58
CA THR A 77 -2.70 -12.06 5.47
C THR A 77 -2.91 -12.87 6.74
N LYS A 78 -3.18 -12.20 7.85
CA LYS A 78 -3.55 -12.83 9.10
C LYS A 78 -5.01 -12.51 9.41
N LEU A 79 -5.81 -13.57 9.48
CA LEU A 79 -7.20 -13.47 9.91
C LEU A 79 -7.33 -13.93 11.37
N PRO A 80 -8.13 -13.22 12.20
CA PRO A 80 -8.19 -13.44 13.64
C PRO A 80 -8.76 -14.82 14.05
N VAL A 81 -9.50 -15.50 13.17
CA VAL A 81 -10.07 -16.84 13.42
C VAL A 81 -9.38 -17.93 12.61
N VAL A 82 -9.01 -17.63 11.36
CA VAL A 82 -8.48 -18.61 10.39
C VAL A 82 -6.95 -18.71 10.46
N GLY A 83 -6.27 -17.72 11.05
CA GLY A 83 -4.82 -17.65 11.13
C GLY A 83 -4.19 -17.05 9.86
N SER A 84 -2.90 -17.32 9.65
CA SER A 84 -2.18 -16.83 8.47
C SER A 84 -2.63 -17.55 7.21
N GLN A 85 -2.86 -16.78 6.15
CA GLN A 85 -3.28 -17.24 4.83
C GLN A 85 -2.33 -16.64 3.80
N ARG A 86 -1.95 -17.44 2.81
CA ARG A 86 -1.07 -17.00 1.73
C ARG A 86 -1.77 -17.24 0.40
N LYS A 87 -1.92 -16.18 -0.39
CA LYS A 87 -2.65 -16.20 -1.65
C LYS A 87 -1.85 -15.52 -2.75
N THR A 88 -1.64 -16.22 -3.85
CA THR A 88 -1.11 -15.61 -5.08
C THR A 88 -2.26 -14.99 -5.87
N GLN A 89 -2.09 -13.75 -6.32
CA GLN A 89 -3.07 -13.02 -7.11
C GLN A 89 -2.37 -12.08 -8.10
N GLN A 90 -3.06 -11.76 -9.18
CA GLN A 90 -2.65 -10.72 -10.11
C GLN A 90 -3.37 -9.42 -9.75
N VAL A 91 -2.63 -8.32 -9.75
CA VAL A 91 -3.15 -6.98 -9.48
C VAL A 91 -2.65 -6.01 -10.53
N ILE A 92 -3.45 -5.02 -10.90
CA ILE A 92 -2.98 -3.89 -11.71
C ILE A 92 -2.78 -2.71 -10.76
N ILE A 93 -1.64 -2.05 -10.87
CA ILE A 93 -1.24 -0.96 -9.98
C ILE A 93 -0.68 0.21 -10.79
N ALA A 94 -1.11 1.42 -10.47
CA ALA A 94 -0.69 2.63 -11.14
C ALA A 94 -0.08 3.62 -10.14
N ASP A 95 0.86 4.44 -10.62
CA ASP A 95 1.40 5.55 -9.84
C ASP A 95 0.32 6.65 -9.73
N GLY A 96 0.12 7.14 -8.51
CA GLY A 96 -0.92 8.12 -8.17
C GLY A 96 -0.38 9.22 -7.25
N PRO A 97 -1.14 10.29 -7.04
CA PRO A 97 -0.69 11.45 -6.26
C PRO A 97 -0.40 11.13 -4.78
N GLU A 98 -0.99 10.06 -4.25
CA GLU A 98 -0.76 9.57 -2.87
C GLU A 98 0.12 8.30 -2.85
N GLY A 99 0.87 8.04 -3.92
CA GLY A 99 1.61 6.81 -4.14
C GLY A 99 0.84 5.77 -4.94
N TRP A 100 1.38 4.55 -4.99
CA TRP A 100 0.84 3.47 -5.81
C TRP A 100 -0.55 3.01 -5.36
N VAL A 101 -1.47 2.87 -6.31
CA VAL A 101 -2.86 2.48 -6.08
C VAL A 101 -3.27 1.32 -6.96
N LEU A 102 -4.02 0.37 -6.39
CA LEU A 102 -4.62 -0.71 -7.17
C LEU A 102 -5.68 -0.11 -8.10
N VAL A 103 -5.65 -0.52 -9.37
CA VAL A 103 -6.61 -0.13 -10.40
C VAL A 103 -7.24 -1.40 -10.99
N GLU A 104 -8.52 -1.32 -11.35
CA GLU A 104 -9.28 -2.45 -11.94
C GLU A 104 -9.14 -2.52 -13.46
#